data_AF-A0AA35X107-F1
#
_entry.id   AF-A0AA35X107-F1
#
_cell.length_a   1.000
_cell.length_b   1.000
_cell.length_c   1.000
_cell.angle_alpha   90.00
_cell.angle_beta   90.00
_cell.angle_gamma   90.00
#
_symmetry.space_group_name_H-M   'P 1'
#
loop_
_entity.id
_entity.type
_entity.pdbx_description
1 polymer ?
#
loop_
_entity_poly.entity_id
_entity_poly.type
_entity_poly.pdbx_seq_one_letter_code
_entity_poly.pdbx_strand_id
1 'polypeptide(L)'
;MDALAALSSSQAEAAEKEATEKGSYELEVGDKKYTLQRNMFKIKRYQKTVHVVDVIPSVIEPSFGVGRILYTVLEHSFGVREGDEQRAWLALPPCVAPVSCSVLPLSSNEQFSPFVQQIASSLKSRGISHKIDDSGGSIGRRYARTDEIGIPFGVTVDFDSLQSKTATLRERDSMRQIRASLEELPGIVSSLISGQLSWAEVEGKWPTFTGPESTQ
;
A
#
# COMPACT_ATOMS: atom_id res chain seq x y z
N MET A 1 -4.97 -46.64 32.10
CA MET A 1 -3.52 -46.40 31.85
C MET A 1 -3.23 -44.91 31.89
N ASP A 2 -3.91 -44.11 31.06
CA ASP A 2 -3.68 -42.65 30.98
C ASP A 2 -3.89 -41.90 32.30
N ALA A 3 -4.87 -42.30 33.11
CA ALA A 3 -5.10 -41.70 34.43
C ALA A 3 -3.97 -41.95 35.44
N LEU A 4 -3.24 -43.07 35.34
CA LEU A 4 -2.05 -43.34 36.16
C LEU A 4 -0.83 -42.55 35.67
N ALA A 5 -0.73 -42.33 34.34
CA ALA A 5 0.34 -41.54 33.74
C ALA A 5 0.16 -40.03 33.96
N ALA A 6 -1.07 -39.58 34.24
CA ALA A 6 -1.40 -38.18 34.52
C ALA A 6 -1.22 -37.77 36.00
N LEU A 7 -0.87 -38.71 36.90
CA LEU A 7 -0.61 -38.39 38.30
C LEU A 7 0.60 -37.46 38.41
N SER A 8 0.45 -36.38 39.18
CA SER A 8 1.59 -35.54 39.56
C SER A 8 2.62 -36.34 40.39
N SER A 9 3.85 -35.86 40.45
CA SER A 9 4.92 -36.49 41.25
C SER A 9 4.51 -36.70 42.71
N SER A 10 3.83 -35.73 43.31
CA SER A 10 3.31 -35.82 44.68
C SER A 10 2.20 -36.86 44.85
N GLN A 11 1.31 -37.01 43.88
CA GLN A 11 0.23 -38.01 43.92
C GLN A 11 0.76 -39.43 43.71
N ALA A 12 1.74 -39.60 42.84
CA ALA A 12 2.41 -40.88 42.63
C ALA A 12 3.13 -41.35 43.91
N GLU A 13 3.75 -40.44 44.66
CA GLU A 13 4.38 -40.75 45.96
C GLU A 13 3.36 -41.13 47.05
N ALA A 14 2.23 -40.43 47.11
CA ALA A 14 1.15 -40.76 48.03
C ALA A 14 0.56 -42.15 47.74
N ALA A 15 0.35 -42.46 46.46
CA ALA A 15 -0.15 -43.77 46.01
C ALA A 15 0.82 -44.91 46.35
N GLU A 16 2.15 -44.67 46.28
CA GLU A 16 3.14 -45.67 46.69
C GLU A 16 3.11 -45.93 48.20
N LYS A 17 3.02 -44.87 49.02
CA LYS A 17 2.93 -44.99 50.48
C LYS A 17 1.66 -45.73 50.89
N GLU A 18 0.51 -45.31 50.35
CA GLU A 18 -0.78 -45.92 50.68
C GLU A 18 -0.86 -47.38 50.25
N ALA A 19 -0.40 -47.72 49.03
CA ALA A 19 -0.34 -49.11 48.60
C ALA A 19 0.68 -49.95 49.38
N THR A 20 1.67 -49.34 50.04
CA THR A 20 2.64 -50.04 50.90
C THR A 20 2.11 -50.24 52.32
N GLU A 21 1.36 -49.26 52.86
CA GLU A 21 0.80 -49.31 54.22
C GLU A 21 -0.52 -50.09 54.29
N LYS A 22 -1.43 -49.91 53.31
CA LYS A 22 -2.76 -50.52 53.30
C LYS A 22 -2.91 -51.68 52.31
N GLY A 23 -1.91 -51.91 51.45
CA GLY A 23 -1.91 -52.98 50.44
C GLY A 23 -2.69 -52.65 49.15
N SER A 24 -3.49 -51.60 49.14
CA SER A 24 -4.22 -51.10 47.98
C SER A 24 -4.30 -49.57 47.96
N TYR A 25 -4.47 -49.02 46.76
CA TYR A 25 -4.71 -47.61 46.51
C TYR A 25 -5.97 -47.45 45.67
N GLU A 26 -6.89 -46.57 46.07
CA GLU A 26 -8.09 -46.28 45.27
C GLU A 26 -7.80 -45.13 44.30
N LEU A 27 -7.79 -45.43 43.01
CA LEU A 27 -7.69 -44.44 41.95
C LEU A 27 -9.10 -44.08 41.46
N GLU A 28 -9.45 -42.80 41.57
CA GLU A 28 -10.67 -42.26 40.99
C GLU A 28 -10.39 -41.77 39.57
N VAL A 29 -11.14 -42.29 38.60
CA VAL A 29 -11.04 -41.91 37.18
C VAL A 29 -12.44 -41.54 36.70
N GLY A 30 -12.72 -40.23 36.61
CA GLY A 30 -14.09 -39.75 36.40
C GLY A 30 -14.98 -40.15 37.58
N ASP A 31 -16.15 -40.73 37.30
CA ASP A 31 -17.14 -41.14 38.32
C ASP A 31 -16.93 -42.57 38.86
N LYS A 32 -15.80 -43.22 38.56
CA LYS A 32 -15.54 -44.62 38.92
C LYS A 32 -14.28 -44.75 39.79
N LYS A 33 -14.41 -45.54 40.86
CA LYS A 33 -13.31 -45.89 41.77
C LYS A 33 -12.72 -47.25 41.40
N TYR A 34 -11.40 -47.29 41.25
CA TYR A 34 -10.65 -48.50 40.92
C TYR A 34 -9.63 -48.81 42.01
N THR A 35 -9.71 -50.01 42.58
CA THR A 35 -8.75 -50.46 43.59
C THR A 35 -7.52 -51.06 42.91
N LEU A 36 -6.37 -50.43 43.10
CA LEU A 36 -5.07 -50.86 42.58
C LEU A 36 -4.26 -51.52 43.68
N GLN A 37 -3.87 -52.77 43.47
CA GLN A 37 -3.00 -53.50 44.36
C GLN A 37 -1.53 -53.15 44.10
N ARG A 38 -0.66 -53.35 45.10
CA ARG A 38 0.77 -53.03 45.00
C ARG A 38 1.49 -53.68 43.81
N ASN A 39 1.05 -54.86 43.37
CA ASN A 39 1.60 -55.60 42.22
C ASN A 39 1.12 -55.10 40.86
N MET A 40 0.11 -54.23 40.80
CA MET A 40 -0.49 -53.73 39.55
C MET A 40 0.26 -52.53 38.96
N PHE A 41 1.18 -51.92 39.72
CA PHE A 41 1.95 -50.77 39.26
C PHE A 41 3.36 -50.74 39.85
N LYS A 42 4.29 -50.16 39.09
CA LYS A 42 5.68 -49.97 39.51
C LYS A 42 6.10 -48.52 39.31
N ILE A 43 6.45 -47.86 40.39
CA ILE A 43 7.02 -46.51 40.35
C ILE A 43 8.53 -46.64 40.16
N LYS A 44 9.07 -45.95 39.15
CA LYS A 44 10.50 -45.87 38.88
C LYS A 44 10.94 -44.42 39.00
N ARG A 45 11.92 -44.16 39.87
CA ARG A 45 12.59 -42.85 40.00
C ARG A 45 13.88 -42.91 39.19
N TYR A 46 14.09 -41.94 38.31
CA TYR A 46 15.32 -41.83 37.53
C TYR A 46 15.70 -40.36 37.33
N GLN A 47 16.99 -40.10 37.28
CA GLN A 47 17.51 -38.79 36.88
C GLN A 47 17.63 -38.76 35.36
N LYS A 48 17.11 -37.71 34.73
CA LYS A 48 17.22 -37.48 33.29
C LYS A 48 17.88 -36.13 33.06
N THR A 49 19.09 -36.14 32.50
CA THR A 49 19.74 -34.92 32.02
C THR A 49 19.03 -34.45 30.77
N VAL A 50 18.49 -33.23 30.79
CA VAL A 50 17.83 -32.60 29.64
C VAL A 50 18.80 -31.56 29.07
N HIS A 51 19.26 -31.78 27.85
CA HIS A 51 20.26 -30.92 27.19
C HIS A 51 19.64 -29.79 26.36
N VAL A 52 18.37 -29.93 25.98
CA VAL A 52 17.66 -29.00 25.10
C VAL A 52 16.25 -28.75 25.61
N VAL A 53 15.76 -27.54 25.36
CA VAL A 53 14.36 -27.17 25.61
C VAL A 53 13.68 -27.02 24.26
N ASP A 54 12.64 -27.81 24.04
CA ASP A 54 11.78 -27.65 22.87
C ASP A 54 10.91 -26.40 23.09
N VAL A 55 11.10 -25.38 22.25
CA VAL A 55 10.28 -24.18 22.26
C VAL A 55 9.35 -24.23 21.06
N ILE A 56 8.04 -24.10 21.32
CA ILE A 56 7.03 -23.97 20.27
C ILE A 56 6.75 -22.46 20.09
N PRO A 57 7.28 -21.82 19.04
CA PRO A 57 7.11 -20.39 18.85
C PRO A 57 5.65 -20.03 18.56
N SER A 58 5.18 -18.93 19.14
CA SER A 58 3.88 -18.35 18.80
C SER A 58 3.95 -17.68 17.42
N VAL A 59 2.90 -17.85 16.61
CA VAL A 59 2.80 -17.26 15.28
C VAL A 59 1.94 -16.00 15.34
N ILE A 60 2.49 -14.88 14.83
CA ILE A 60 1.73 -13.66 14.57
C ILE A 60 1.65 -13.49 13.06
N GLU A 61 0.44 -13.59 12.52
CA GLU A 61 0.20 -13.50 11.08
C GLU A 61 -0.58 -12.21 10.76
N PRO A 62 0.09 -11.12 10.37
CA PRO A 62 -0.58 -9.94 9.84
C PRO A 62 -1.08 -10.23 8.42
N SER A 63 -2.39 -10.27 8.25
CA SER A 63 -3.03 -10.50 6.95
C SER A 63 -3.68 -9.22 6.42
N PHE A 64 -3.29 -8.80 5.22
CA PHE A 64 -3.77 -7.57 4.58
C PHE A 64 -4.61 -7.88 3.35
N GLY A 65 -5.89 -7.56 3.41
CA GLY A 65 -6.81 -7.71 2.28
C GLY A 65 -6.63 -6.59 1.25
N VAL A 66 -5.74 -6.77 0.28
CA VAL A 66 -5.40 -5.76 -0.76
C VAL A 66 -6.64 -5.21 -1.46
N GLY A 67 -7.63 -6.05 -1.77
CA GLY A 67 -8.87 -5.60 -2.41
C GLY A 67 -9.69 -4.63 -1.55
N ARG A 68 -9.75 -4.86 -0.23
CA ARG A 68 -10.44 -3.95 0.70
C ARG A 68 -9.65 -2.67 0.89
N ILE A 69 -8.33 -2.76 1.00
CA ILE A 69 -7.46 -1.58 1.11
C ILE A 69 -7.63 -0.69 -0.13
N LEU A 70 -7.61 -1.27 -1.33
CA LEU A 70 -7.83 -0.55 -2.57
C LEU A 70 -9.22 0.13 -2.59
N TYR A 71 -10.28 -0.61 -2.23
CA TYR A 71 -11.63 -0.05 -2.16
C TYR A 71 -11.72 1.13 -1.18
N THR A 72 -11.16 0.99 0.02
CA THR A 72 -11.11 2.06 1.02
C THR A 72 -10.34 3.28 0.51
N VAL A 73 -9.20 3.08 -0.18
CA VAL A 73 -8.44 4.18 -0.78
C VAL A 73 -9.26 4.89 -1.84
N LEU A 74 -9.99 4.17 -2.70
CA LEU A 74 -10.86 4.76 -3.71
C LEU A 74 -11.99 5.58 -3.08
N GLU A 75 -12.66 5.04 -2.07
CA GLU A 75 -13.75 5.73 -1.36
C GLU A 75 -13.26 7.00 -0.65
N HIS A 76 -12.11 6.93 0.04
CA HIS A 76 -11.52 8.08 0.73
C HIS A 76 -10.94 9.13 -0.21
N SER A 77 -10.55 8.74 -1.42
CA SER A 77 -9.94 9.63 -2.41
C SER A 77 -10.97 10.20 -3.39
N PHE A 78 -12.20 9.70 -3.42
CA PHE A 78 -13.22 10.15 -4.37
C PHE A 78 -13.74 11.53 -4.01
N GLY A 79 -13.74 12.44 -4.99
CA GLY A 79 -14.29 13.77 -4.86
C GLY A 79 -14.96 14.22 -6.16
N VAL A 80 -15.80 15.24 -6.04
CA VAL A 80 -16.46 15.90 -7.17
C VAL A 80 -16.05 17.38 -7.15
N ARG A 81 -15.76 17.95 -8.32
CA ARG A 81 -15.33 19.36 -8.39
C ARG A 81 -16.50 20.30 -8.12
N GLU A 82 -16.22 21.38 -7.39
CA GLU A 82 -17.20 22.43 -7.14
C GLU A 82 -17.65 23.06 -8.47
N GLY A 83 -18.97 23.15 -8.66
CA GLY A 83 -19.58 23.75 -9.86
C GLY A 83 -19.81 22.80 -11.04
N ASP A 84 -19.36 21.55 -10.98
CA ASP A 84 -19.64 20.56 -12.02
C ASP A 84 -19.74 19.14 -11.42
N GLU A 85 -20.98 18.70 -11.17
CA GLU A 85 -21.28 17.38 -10.58
C GLU A 85 -20.80 16.21 -11.43
N GLN A 86 -20.56 16.42 -12.74
CA GLN A 86 -20.05 15.38 -13.63
C GLN A 86 -18.53 15.25 -13.58
N ARG A 87 -17.82 16.18 -12.92
CA ARG A 87 -16.36 16.15 -12.81
C ARG A 87 -15.93 15.49 -11.52
N ALA A 88 -16.05 14.16 -11.51
CA ALA A 88 -15.43 13.31 -10.51
C ALA A 88 -13.90 13.29 -10.67
N TRP A 89 -13.20 13.10 -9.57
CA TRP A 89 -11.75 12.91 -9.54
C TRP A 89 -11.34 12.02 -8.37
N LEU A 90 -10.17 11.39 -8.50
CA LEU A 90 -9.60 10.55 -7.45
C LEU A 90 -8.32 11.18 -6.92
N ALA A 91 -8.33 11.57 -5.65
CA ALA A 91 -7.23 12.14 -4.86
C ALA A 91 -6.15 11.11 -4.48
N LEU A 92 -5.78 10.21 -5.40
CA LEU A 92 -4.78 9.18 -5.14
C LEU A 92 -3.40 9.79 -4.86
N PRO A 93 -2.68 9.33 -3.82
CA PRO A 93 -1.30 9.73 -3.62
C PRO A 93 -0.42 9.39 -4.84
N PRO A 94 0.56 10.23 -5.21
CA PRO A 94 1.37 10.02 -6.42
C PRO A 94 2.07 8.66 -6.51
N CYS A 95 2.42 8.07 -5.35
CA CYS A 95 3.11 6.77 -5.28
C CYS A 95 2.21 5.56 -5.59
N VAL A 96 0.88 5.71 -5.51
CA VAL A 96 -0.10 4.64 -5.79
C VAL A 96 -1.00 4.94 -6.98
N ALA A 97 -0.84 6.10 -7.60
CA ALA A 97 -1.61 6.47 -8.79
C ALA A 97 -1.32 5.50 -9.96
N PRO A 98 -2.34 4.99 -10.67
CA PRO A 98 -2.15 4.01 -11.75
C PRO A 98 -1.26 4.51 -12.88
N VAL A 99 -1.39 5.80 -13.19
CA VAL A 99 -0.58 6.53 -14.16
C VAL A 99 -0.12 7.81 -13.48
N SER A 100 1.18 8.05 -13.47
CA SER A 100 1.77 9.15 -12.70
C SER A 100 1.70 10.49 -13.43
N CYS A 101 1.71 10.49 -14.76
CA CYS A 101 1.69 11.72 -15.55
C CYS A 101 0.83 11.60 -16.82
N SER A 102 0.02 12.59 -17.13
CA SER A 102 -0.59 12.73 -18.46
C SER A 102 0.23 13.68 -19.33
N VAL A 103 0.26 13.44 -20.64
CA VAL A 103 0.87 14.36 -21.62
C VAL A 103 -0.22 14.77 -22.60
N LEU A 104 -0.47 16.07 -22.69
CA LEU A 104 -1.66 16.65 -23.29
C LEU A 104 -1.26 17.77 -24.27
N PRO A 105 -1.42 17.62 -25.59
CA PRO A 105 -1.25 18.75 -26.50
C PRO A 105 -2.38 19.76 -26.33
N LEU A 106 -2.22 21.07 -26.51
CA LEU A 106 -3.31 22.04 -26.28
C LEU A 106 -4.47 21.83 -27.28
N SER A 107 -4.15 21.44 -28.52
CA SER A 107 -5.10 21.12 -29.59
C SER A 107 -4.58 19.97 -30.46
N SER A 108 -5.36 19.55 -31.44
CA SER A 108 -4.98 18.49 -32.40
C SER A 108 -3.99 18.97 -33.49
N ASN A 109 -3.24 20.05 -33.25
CA ASN A 109 -2.24 20.55 -34.19
C ASN A 109 -1.04 19.59 -34.26
N GLU A 110 -0.67 19.16 -35.46
CA GLU A 110 0.46 18.24 -35.70
C GLU A 110 1.79 18.78 -35.19
N GLN A 111 1.95 20.10 -35.10
CA GLN A 111 3.16 20.76 -34.59
C GLN A 111 3.47 20.38 -33.14
N PHE A 112 2.47 19.95 -32.34
CA PHE A 112 2.70 19.51 -30.96
C PHE A 112 3.22 18.07 -30.86
N SER A 113 3.01 17.24 -31.88
CA SER A 113 3.34 15.81 -31.84
C SER A 113 4.82 15.53 -31.51
N PRO A 114 5.81 16.23 -32.11
CA PRO A 114 7.22 16.02 -31.77
C PRO A 114 7.53 16.29 -30.28
N PHE A 115 6.95 17.35 -29.71
CA PHE A 115 7.15 17.72 -28.32
C PHE A 115 6.48 16.74 -27.36
N VAL A 116 5.25 16.30 -27.68
CA VAL A 116 4.55 15.26 -26.92
C VAL A 116 5.38 13.98 -26.89
N GLN A 117 5.90 13.53 -28.03
CA GLN A 117 6.76 12.34 -28.13
C GLN A 117 8.09 12.51 -27.39
N GLN A 118 8.68 13.71 -27.42
CA GLN A 118 9.90 14.02 -26.68
C GLN A 118 9.69 13.91 -25.17
N ILE A 119 8.60 14.49 -24.63
CA ILE A 119 8.25 14.41 -23.21
C ILE A 119 7.95 12.97 -22.82
N ALA A 120 7.11 12.27 -23.60
CA ALA A 120 6.76 10.88 -23.35
C ALA A 120 8.01 9.98 -23.30
N SER A 121 8.93 10.15 -24.25
CA SER A 121 10.20 9.42 -24.27
C SER A 121 11.08 9.72 -23.06
N SER A 122 11.09 10.98 -22.61
CA SER A 122 11.87 11.42 -21.44
C SER A 122 11.26 10.95 -20.11
N LEU A 123 9.93 10.83 -20.03
CA LEU A 123 9.24 10.21 -18.90
C LEU A 123 9.51 8.70 -18.89
N LYS A 124 9.45 8.05 -20.06
CA LYS A 124 9.71 6.61 -20.22
C LYS A 124 11.13 6.24 -19.81
N SER A 125 12.14 7.02 -20.20
CA SER A 125 13.54 6.75 -19.86
C SER A 125 13.83 6.82 -18.36
N ARG A 126 12.98 7.52 -17.61
CA ARG A 126 13.01 7.61 -16.14
C ARG A 126 12.12 6.57 -15.44
N GLY A 127 11.45 5.69 -16.18
CA GLY A 127 10.54 4.69 -15.61
C GLY A 127 9.22 5.26 -15.10
N ILE A 128 8.83 6.46 -15.54
CA ILE A 128 7.58 7.10 -15.11
C ILE A 128 6.41 6.61 -15.97
N SER A 129 5.40 6.05 -15.31
CA SER A 129 4.14 5.66 -15.96
C SER A 129 3.43 6.92 -16.46
N HIS A 130 3.15 6.96 -17.77
CA HIS A 130 2.51 8.11 -18.39
C HIS A 130 1.48 7.71 -19.45
N LYS A 131 0.53 8.60 -19.70
CA LYS A 131 -0.52 8.45 -20.72
C LYS A 131 -0.58 9.68 -21.60
N ILE A 132 -0.51 9.49 -22.91
CA ILE A 132 -0.77 10.55 -23.88
C ILE A 132 -2.28 10.60 -24.11
N ASP A 133 -2.88 11.79 -23.99
CA ASP A 133 -4.28 12.03 -24.38
C ASP A 133 -4.35 13.16 -25.42
N ASP A 134 -4.28 12.74 -26.67
CA ASP A 134 -4.43 13.53 -27.90
C ASP A 134 -5.86 13.48 -28.46
N SER A 135 -6.80 12.95 -27.68
CA SER A 135 -8.18 12.77 -28.13
C SER A 135 -8.87 14.10 -28.43
N GLY A 136 -9.87 14.04 -29.31
CA GLY A 136 -10.68 15.21 -29.64
C GLY A 136 -11.39 15.80 -28.41
N GLY A 137 -11.34 17.13 -28.30
CA GLY A 137 -12.00 17.89 -27.24
C GLY A 137 -11.16 19.04 -26.70
N SER A 138 -11.79 19.89 -25.89
CA SER A 138 -11.07 20.96 -25.19
C SER A 138 -10.07 20.37 -24.19
N ILE A 139 -9.03 21.14 -23.85
CA ILE A 139 -8.04 20.74 -22.83
C ILE A 139 -8.73 20.46 -21.48
N GLY A 140 -9.76 21.21 -21.12
CA GLY A 140 -10.55 20.99 -19.90
C GLY A 140 -11.24 19.62 -19.86
N ARG A 141 -11.76 19.14 -21.00
CA ARG A 141 -12.37 17.80 -21.08
C ARG A 141 -11.33 16.70 -20.92
N ARG A 142 -10.12 16.91 -21.44
CA ARG A 142 -9.02 15.95 -21.25
C ARG A 142 -8.53 15.94 -19.81
N TYR A 143 -8.40 17.10 -19.17
CA TYR A 143 -8.15 17.17 -17.73
C TYR A 143 -9.21 16.45 -16.91
N ALA A 144 -10.50 16.60 -17.25
CA ALA A 144 -11.57 15.87 -16.55
C ALA A 144 -11.37 14.35 -16.64
N ARG A 145 -11.06 13.80 -17.83
CA ARG A 145 -10.81 12.37 -18.00
C ARG A 145 -9.57 11.88 -17.26
N THR A 146 -8.50 12.69 -17.20
CA THR A 146 -7.28 12.31 -16.47
C THR A 146 -7.45 12.41 -14.95
N ASP A 147 -8.19 13.41 -14.50
CA ASP A 147 -8.53 13.60 -13.08
C ASP A 147 -9.44 12.47 -12.57
N GLU A 148 -10.39 12.02 -13.40
CA GLU A 148 -11.34 10.93 -13.11
C GLU A 148 -10.62 9.60 -12.80
N ILE A 149 -9.56 9.29 -13.54
CA ILE A 149 -8.73 8.08 -13.30
C ILE A 149 -7.58 8.33 -12.31
N GLY A 150 -7.55 9.51 -11.66
CA GLY A 150 -6.64 9.82 -10.57
C GLY A 150 -5.20 10.13 -10.96
N ILE A 151 -4.93 10.55 -12.20
CA ILE A 151 -3.57 10.97 -12.60
C ILE A 151 -3.18 12.24 -11.83
N PRO A 152 -2.09 12.23 -11.05
CA PRO A 152 -1.74 13.33 -10.16
C PRO A 152 -1.16 14.53 -10.91
N PHE A 153 -0.45 14.31 -12.02
CA PHE A 153 0.23 15.37 -12.76
C PHE A 153 -0.12 15.37 -14.25
N GLY A 154 -0.30 16.54 -14.84
CA GLY A 154 -0.54 16.68 -16.27
C GLY A 154 0.41 17.67 -16.91
N VAL A 155 1.15 17.23 -17.93
CA VAL A 155 2.01 18.09 -18.74
C VAL A 155 1.26 18.53 -19.98
N THR A 156 1.10 19.84 -20.15
CA THR A 156 0.41 20.42 -21.31
C THR A 156 1.38 21.13 -22.25
N VAL A 157 1.33 20.75 -23.52
CA VAL A 157 2.13 21.32 -24.61
C VAL A 157 1.27 22.36 -25.32
N ASP A 158 1.64 23.63 -25.25
CA ASP A 158 0.91 24.76 -25.84
C ASP A 158 1.71 25.42 -26.97
N PHE A 159 1.18 26.51 -27.53
CA PHE A 159 1.85 27.23 -28.62
C PHE A 159 3.19 27.84 -28.19
N ASP A 160 3.34 28.22 -26.92
CA ASP A 160 4.61 28.74 -26.41
C ASP A 160 5.67 27.63 -26.40
N SER A 161 5.26 26.39 -26.13
CA SER A 161 6.16 25.22 -26.21
C SER A 161 6.89 25.09 -27.55
N LEU A 162 6.26 25.52 -28.65
CA LEU A 162 6.86 25.48 -29.99
C LEU A 162 8.05 26.44 -30.13
N GLN A 163 8.05 27.55 -29.39
CA GLN A 163 9.07 28.59 -29.46
C GLN A 163 10.11 28.47 -28.35
N SER A 164 9.65 28.32 -27.10
CA SER A 164 10.50 28.40 -25.91
C SER A 164 10.96 27.05 -25.37
N LYS A 165 10.49 25.92 -25.95
CA LYS A 165 10.76 24.56 -25.43
C LYS A 165 10.42 24.42 -23.94
N THR A 166 9.32 25.06 -23.53
CA THR A 166 8.75 24.95 -22.17
C THR A 166 7.34 24.38 -22.24
N ALA A 167 6.93 23.63 -21.24
CA ALA A 167 5.55 23.16 -21.12
C ALA A 167 5.01 23.47 -19.71
N THR A 168 3.70 23.38 -19.55
CA THR A 168 3.06 23.58 -18.25
C THR A 168 2.91 22.24 -17.54
N LEU A 169 3.16 22.22 -16.23
CA LEU A 169 2.89 21.11 -15.35
C LEU A 169 1.73 21.49 -14.44
N ARG A 170 0.68 20.68 -14.45
CA ARG A 170 -0.52 20.84 -13.64
C ARG A 170 -0.56 19.81 -12.52
N GLU A 171 -0.92 20.24 -11.31
CA GLU A 171 -1.33 19.32 -10.24
C GLU A 171 -2.84 19.07 -10.29
N ARG A 172 -3.24 17.82 -10.11
CA ARG A 172 -4.63 17.40 -10.02
C ARG A 172 -5.36 18.15 -8.91
N ASP A 173 -4.89 18.08 -7.67
CA ASP A 173 -5.67 18.47 -6.48
C ASP A 173 -6.01 19.95 -6.50
N SER A 174 -5.00 20.82 -6.56
CA SER A 174 -5.17 22.27 -6.62
C SER A 174 -5.61 22.81 -7.98
N MET A 175 -5.49 22.02 -9.06
CA MET A 175 -5.59 22.44 -10.45
C MET A 175 -4.59 23.52 -10.90
N ARG A 176 -3.65 23.90 -10.04
CA ARG A 176 -2.67 24.96 -10.34
C ARG A 176 -1.61 24.44 -11.29
N GLN A 177 -0.97 25.38 -11.98
CA GLN A 177 -0.03 25.09 -13.04
C GLN A 177 1.24 25.90 -12.84
N ILE A 178 2.38 25.30 -13.16
CA ILE A 178 3.69 25.96 -13.26
C ILE A 178 4.24 25.74 -14.66
N ARG A 179 5.15 26.61 -15.10
CA ARG A 179 5.84 26.44 -16.38
C ARG A 179 7.31 26.11 -16.15
N ALA A 180 7.79 25.07 -16.82
CA ALA A 180 9.18 24.62 -16.74
C ALA A 180 9.68 24.15 -18.11
N SER A 181 10.99 24.02 -18.25
CA SER A 181 11.59 23.51 -19.49
C SER A 181 11.26 22.03 -19.71
N LEU A 182 11.21 21.61 -20.98
CA LEU A 182 10.94 20.21 -21.33
C LEU A 182 11.96 19.23 -20.74
N GLU A 183 13.18 19.70 -20.47
CA GLU A 183 14.27 18.90 -19.90
C GLU A 183 14.12 18.70 -18.38
N GLU A 184 13.60 19.70 -17.68
CA GLU A 184 13.41 19.68 -16.22
C GLU A 184 12.15 18.91 -15.81
N LEU A 185 11.08 19.02 -16.60
CA LEU A 185 9.77 18.45 -16.27
C LEU A 185 9.80 16.97 -15.83
N PRO A 186 10.49 16.06 -16.53
CA PRO A 186 10.57 14.66 -16.09
C PRO A 186 11.26 14.48 -14.73
N GLY A 187 12.23 15.36 -14.40
CA GLY A 187 12.90 15.35 -13.10
C GLY A 187 12.01 15.86 -11.96
N ILE A 188 11.22 16.90 -12.24
CA ILE A 188 10.23 17.44 -11.29
C ILE A 188 9.18 16.37 -10.98
N VAL A 189 8.59 15.77 -12.02
CA VAL A 189 7.60 14.69 -11.88
C VAL A 189 8.17 13.50 -11.11
N SER A 190 9.40 13.07 -11.42
CA SER A 190 10.08 12.01 -10.67
C SER A 190 10.19 12.31 -9.18
N SER A 191 10.54 13.56 -8.83
CA SER A 191 10.75 13.97 -7.44
C SER A 191 9.44 14.13 -6.68
N LEU A 192 8.36 14.52 -7.36
CA LEU A 192 7.01 14.58 -6.81
C LEU A 192 6.47 13.17 -6.53
N ILE A 193 6.71 12.20 -7.44
CA ILE A 193 6.28 10.81 -7.26
C ILE A 193 7.02 10.14 -6.10
N SER A 194 8.32 10.40 -5.95
CA SER A 194 9.14 9.84 -4.87
C SER A 194 8.92 10.52 -3.51
N GLY A 195 8.16 11.61 -3.46
CA GLY A 195 7.94 12.41 -2.25
C GLY A 195 9.15 13.22 -1.81
N GLN A 196 10.15 13.40 -2.68
CA GLN A 196 11.32 14.26 -2.43
C GLN A 196 11.00 15.75 -2.58
N LEU A 197 9.96 16.07 -3.36
CA LEU A 197 9.43 17.42 -3.53
C LEU A 197 7.92 17.39 -3.25
N SER A 198 7.42 18.44 -2.62
CA SER A 198 5.99 18.73 -2.48
C SER A 198 5.53 19.73 -3.54
N TRP A 199 4.23 19.75 -3.83
CA TRP A 199 3.69 20.72 -4.79
C TRP A 199 3.88 22.17 -4.34
N ALA A 200 3.76 22.46 -3.04
CA ALA A 200 4.01 23.80 -2.49
C ALA A 200 5.45 24.29 -2.75
N GLU A 201 6.45 23.40 -2.68
CA GLU A 201 7.83 23.73 -3.03
C GLU A 201 8.01 23.94 -4.53
N VAL A 202 7.24 23.24 -5.36
CA VAL A 202 7.24 23.45 -6.80
C VAL A 202 6.68 24.83 -7.14
N GLU A 203 5.57 25.24 -6.53
CA GLU A 203 5.02 26.59 -6.72
C GLU A 203 5.98 27.71 -6.26
N GLY A 204 6.83 27.44 -5.27
CA GLY A 204 7.83 28.40 -4.81
C GLY A 204 9.08 28.49 -5.69
N LYS A 205 9.39 27.46 -6.50
CA LYS A 205 10.61 27.37 -7.31
C LYS A 205 10.40 27.67 -8.79
N TRP A 206 9.22 27.39 -9.33
CA TRP A 206 8.91 27.57 -10.75
C TRP A 206 7.80 28.61 -10.95
N PRO A 207 7.82 29.34 -12.08
CA PRO A 207 6.82 30.38 -12.34
C PRO A 207 5.43 29.76 -12.48
N THR A 208 4.49 30.26 -11.67
CA THR A 208 3.07 29.89 -11.75
C THR A 208 2.48 30.36 -13.08
N PHE A 209 1.72 29.50 -13.74
CA PHE A 209 1.04 29.80 -14.99
C PHE A 209 -0.41 30.19 -14.71
N THR A 210 -0.77 31.43 -15.01
CA THR A 210 -2.13 31.99 -14.82
C THR A 210 -2.96 32.03 -16.10
N GLY A 211 -2.53 31.31 -17.15
CA GLY A 211 -3.11 31.38 -18.49
C GLY A 211 -2.29 32.27 -19.43
N PRO A 212 -2.56 32.21 -20.75
CA PRO A 212 -1.94 33.16 -21.68
C PRO A 212 -2.37 34.57 -21.28
N GLU A 213 -1.40 35.50 -21.15
CA GLU A 213 -1.72 36.92 -21.10
C GLU A 213 -2.57 37.22 -22.34
N SER A 214 -3.84 37.54 -22.12
CA SER A 214 -4.69 38.02 -23.19
C SER A 214 -4.11 39.34 -23.67
N THR A 215 -3.32 39.29 -24.75
CA THR A 215 -2.96 40.48 -25.51
C THR A 215 -4.28 41.16 -25.90
N GLN A 216 -4.52 42.33 -25.30
CA GLN A 216 -5.54 43.27 -25.78
C GLN A 216 -5.20 43.73 -27.20
#